data_AF-A0A7V9ZWY8-F1
#
_entry.id   AF-A0A7V9ZWY8-F1
#
_cell.length_a   1.000
_cell.length_b   1.000
_cell.length_c   1.000
_cell.angle_alpha   90.00
_cell.angle_beta   90.00
_cell.angle_gamma   90.00
#
_symmetry.space_group_name_H-M   'P 1'
#
loop_
_entity.id
_entity.type
_entity.pdbx_description
1 polymer ?
#
loop_
_entity_poly.entity_id
_entity_poly.type
_entity_poly.pdbx_seq_one_letter_code
_entity_poly.pdbx_strand_id
1 'polypeptide(L)'
;KPEFINRLDDIIVFHQLTKIDLLLIVDLEVAKVFRRIREKEVNIELDQAAKEFLIDKGYDPQYGARPMRRAVERYLEDPFAEELLRGNVKAGDVVHTTLAGDKLEFHVTEPQGSEPASTS
;
A
#
# COMPACT_ATOMS: atom_id res chain seq x y z
N LYS A 1 -14.55 -38.23 -38.14
CA LYS A 1 -13.20 -37.80 -37.72
C LYS A 1 -13.36 -36.56 -36.84
N PRO A 2 -13.14 -36.62 -35.52
CA PRO A 2 -13.22 -35.46 -34.65
C PRO A 2 -11.80 -34.89 -34.42
N GLU A 3 -11.44 -33.84 -35.15
CA GLU A 3 -10.14 -33.14 -35.01
C GLU A 3 -10.11 -32.09 -33.89
N PHE A 4 -11.21 -31.93 -33.14
CA PHE A 4 -11.39 -30.82 -32.20
C PHE A 4 -10.91 -31.10 -30.76
N ILE A 5 -10.65 -32.37 -30.40
CA ILE A 5 -10.29 -32.77 -29.03
C ILE A 5 -8.78 -32.54 -28.74
N ASN A 6 -7.95 -32.34 -29.76
CA ASN A 6 -6.48 -32.25 -29.60
C ASN A 6 -5.95 -30.81 -29.48
N ARG A 7 -6.77 -29.82 -29.11
CA ARG A 7 -6.33 -28.42 -28.94
C ARG A 7 -6.82 -27.70 -27.69
N LEU A 8 -7.34 -28.44 -26.72
CA LEU A 8 -7.91 -27.95 -25.47
C LEU A 8 -7.44 -28.93 -24.37
N ASP A 9 -6.96 -28.56 -23.19
CA ASP A 9 -6.82 -27.26 -22.55
C ASP A 9 -5.89 -27.51 -21.36
N ASP A 10 -4.84 -26.72 -21.17
CA ASP A 10 -4.18 -26.70 -19.86
C ASP A 10 -5.21 -26.22 -18.82
N ILE A 11 -5.58 -27.11 -17.89
CA ILE A 11 -6.51 -26.79 -16.82
C ILE A 11 -5.77 -25.88 -15.81
N ILE A 12 -6.08 -24.58 -15.83
CA ILE A 12 -5.54 -23.62 -14.85
C ILE A 12 -6.31 -23.80 -13.53
N VAL A 13 -5.66 -24.40 -12.54
CA VAL A 13 -6.20 -24.53 -11.18
C VAL A 13 -5.85 -23.29 -10.37
N PHE A 14 -6.87 -22.56 -9.92
CA PHE A 14 -6.71 -21.42 -9.03
C PHE A 14 -6.72 -21.89 -7.58
N HIS A 15 -5.62 -21.65 -6.88
CA HIS A 15 -5.49 -21.93 -5.45
C HIS A 15 -6.03 -20.75 -4.63
N GLN A 16 -6.46 -21.02 -3.39
CA GLN A 16 -6.80 -19.97 -2.44
C GLN A 16 -5.56 -19.14 -2.10
N LEU A 17 -5.76 -17.84 -1.86
CA LEU A 17 -4.69 -16.93 -1.46
C LEU A 17 -4.22 -17.27 -0.05
N THR A 18 -2.91 -17.48 0.11
CA THR A 18 -2.26 -17.60 1.41
C THR A 18 -1.97 -16.22 2.00
N LYS A 19 -1.62 -16.14 3.29
CA LYS A 19 -1.19 -14.88 3.91
C LYS A 19 0.01 -14.26 3.19
N ILE A 20 0.93 -15.08 2.66
CA ILE A 20 2.08 -14.62 1.89
C ILE A 20 1.63 -13.99 0.58
N ASP A 21 0.67 -14.60 -0.12
CA ASP A 21 0.12 -14.03 -1.35
C ASP A 21 -0.57 -12.70 -1.09
N LEU A 22 -1.32 -12.59 0.02
CA LEU A 22 -1.97 -11.34 0.43
C LEU A 22 -0.97 -10.24 0.74
N LEU A 23 0.16 -10.56 1.40
CA LEU A 23 1.25 -9.61 1.63
C LEU A 23 1.87 -9.10 0.33
N LEU A 24 2.11 -10.00 -0.64
CA LEU A 24 2.62 -9.59 -1.95
C LEU A 24 1.62 -8.71 -2.71
N ILE A 25 0.33 -9.05 -2.64
CA ILE A 25 -0.72 -8.29 -3.32
C ILE A 25 -0.87 -6.89 -2.70
N VAL A 26 -0.88 -6.78 -1.37
CA VAL A 26 -0.97 -5.45 -0.73
C VAL A 26 0.27 -4.62 -1.04
N ASP A 27 1.47 -5.20 -1.05
CA ASP A 27 2.70 -4.50 -1.43
C ASP A 27 2.63 -3.96 -2.87
N LEU A 28 2.08 -4.75 -3.80
CA LEU A 28 1.87 -4.31 -5.19
C LEU A 28 0.88 -3.15 -5.31
N GLU A 29 -0.22 -3.15 -4.55
CA GLU A 29 -1.19 -2.06 -4.58
C GLU A 29 -0.63 -0.79 -3.90
N VAL A 30 0.04 -0.94 -2.76
CA VAL A 30 0.70 0.15 -2.03
C VAL A 30 1.80 0.79 -2.88
N ALA A 31 2.59 -0.01 -3.60
CA ALA A 31 3.64 0.51 -4.49
C ALA A 31 3.10 1.47 -5.56
N LYS A 32 1.86 1.27 -6.04
CA LYS A 32 1.22 2.18 -7.00
C LYS A 32 0.93 3.54 -6.35
N VAL A 33 0.46 3.55 -5.11
CA VAL A 33 0.23 4.78 -4.33
C VAL A 33 1.56 5.48 -4.07
N PHE A 34 2.57 4.73 -3.60
CA PHE A 34 3.90 5.26 -3.31
C PHE A 34 4.54 5.93 -4.52
N ARG A 35 4.34 5.38 -5.72
CA ARG A 35 4.81 6.03 -6.95
C ARG A 35 4.23 7.44 -7.12
N ARG A 36 2.92 7.62 -6.90
CA ARG A 36 2.25 8.93 -6.98
C ARG A 36 2.70 9.88 -5.87
N ILE A 37 2.97 9.35 -4.69
CA ILE A 37 3.47 10.14 -3.54
C ILE A 37 4.90 10.63 -3.82
N ARG A 38 5.77 9.78 -4.39
CA ARG A 38 7.15 10.16 -4.76
C ARG A 38 7.20 11.22 -5.86
N GLU A 39 6.22 11.27 -6.75
CA GLU A 39 6.09 12.37 -7.73
C GLU A 39 5.87 13.74 -7.06
N LYS A 40 5.47 13.76 -5.77
CA LYS A 40 5.36 14.95 -4.93
C LYS A 40 6.56 15.14 -3.99
N GLU A 41 7.66 14.44 -4.26
CA GLU A 41 8.91 14.47 -3.47
C GLU A 41 8.76 14.00 -2.01
N VAL A 42 7.74 13.19 -1.72
CA VAL A 42 7.55 12.61 -0.38
C VAL A 42 7.90 11.13 -0.39
N ASN A 43 8.59 10.68 0.67
CA ASN A 43 8.86 9.28 0.90
C ASN A 43 7.93 8.76 2.01
N ILE A 44 7.35 7.59 1.80
CA ILE A 44 6.45 6.96 2.75
C ILE A 44 6.89 5.51 2.96
N GLU A 45 6.87 5.08 4.21
CA GLU A 45 7.22 3.73 4.64
C GLU A 45 6.08 3.16 5.47
N LEU A 46 5.64 1.94 5.15
CA LEU A 46 4.62 1.22 5.92
C LEU A 46 5.29 0.15 6.76
N ASP A 47 4.95 0.11 8.05
CA ASP A 47 5.33 -1.01 8.89
C ASP A 47 4.44 -2.24 8.66
N GLN A 48 4.79 -3.34 9.33
CA GLN A 48 4.06 -4.59 9.19
C GLN A 48 2.61 -4.47 9.67
N ALA A 49 2.34 -3.71 10.73
CA ALA A 49 1.00 -3.54 11.29
C ALA A 49 0.07 -2.80 10.31
N ALA A 50 0.58 -1.78 9.64
CA ALA A 50 -0.15 -1.06 8.59
C ALA A 50 -0.48 -1.98 7.40
N LYS A 51 0.47 -2.83 6.98
CA LYS A 51 0.23 -3.81 5.90
C LYS A 51 -0.83 -4.84 6.27
N GLU A 52 -0.76 -5.38 7.48
CA GLU A 52 -1.75 -6.35 7.97
C GLU A 52 -3.14 -5.72 8.09
N PHE A 53 -3.24 -4.49 8.57
CA PHE A 53 -4.48 -3.75 8.58
C PHE A 53 -5.10 -3.60 7.18
N LEU A 54 -4.30 -3.25 6.18
CA LEU A 54 -4.77 -3.12 4.80
C LEU A 54 -5.24 -4.47 4.23
N ILE A 55 -4.57 -5.57 4.57
CA ILE A 55 -5.01 -6.92 4.20
C ILE A 55 -6.35 -7.24 4.85
N ASP A 56 -6.49 -7.00 6.14
CA ASP A 56 -7.72 -7.27 6.88
C ASP A 56 -8.92 -6.47 6.34
N LYS A 57 -8.68 -5.25 5.84
CA LYS A 57 -9.71 -4.43 5.19
C LYS A 57 -9.92 -4.76 3.70
N GLY A 58 -8.94 -5.38 3.05
CA GLY A 58 -8.88 -5.56 1.59
C GLY A 58 -9.06 -6.99 1.09
N TYR A 59 -9.03 -7.97 1.98
CA TYR A 59 -9.25 -9.38 1.67
C TYR A 59 -10.68 -9.79 2.03
N ASP A 60 -11.31 -10.52 1.12
CA ASP A 60 -12.61 -11.14 1.33
C ASP A 60 -12.53 -12.61 0.89
N PRO A 61 -12.93 -13.60 1.71
CA PRO A 61 -12.85 -15.01 1.32
C PRO A 61 -13.65 -15.38 0.06
N GLN A 62 -14.75 -14.67 -0.21
CA GLN A 62 -15.59 -14.87 -1.39
C GLN A 62 -15.04 -14.15 -2.63
N TYR A 63 -14.45 -12.96 -2.44
CA TYR A 63 -13.97 -12.13 -3.55
C TYR A 63 -12.44 -12.10 -3.73
N GLY A 64 -11.69 -12.81 -2.88
CA GLY A 64 -10.23 -12.78 -2.82
C GLY A 64 -9.69 -11.39 -2.50
N ALA A 65 -8.53 -11.06 -3.06
CA ALA A 65 -7.91 -9.74 -2.93
C ALA A 65 -8.46 -8.68 -3.90
N ARG A 66 -9.57 -8.95 -4.62
CA ARG A 66 -10.20 -7.96 -5.51
C ARG A 66 -10.54 -6.63 -4.79
N PRO A 67 -10.99 -6.63 -3.52
CA PRO A 67 -11.23 -5.39 -2.78
C PRO A 67 -9.95 -4.66 -2.34
N MET A 68 -8.77 -5.29 -2.45
CA MET A 68 -7.51 -4.77 -1.88
C MET A 68 -7.18 -3.37 -2.37
N ARG A 69 -7.33 -3.12 -3.67
CA ARG A 69 -7.11 -1.80 -4.25
C ARG A 69 -7.96 -0.73 -3.58
N ARG A 70 -9.26 -1.00 -3.37
CA ARG A 70 -10.15 -0.03 -2.71
C ARG A 70 -9.81 0.17 -1.23
N ALA A 71 -9.32 -0.86 -0.56
CA ALA A 71 -8.86 -0.72 0.82
C ALA A 71 -7.61 0.18 0.88
N VAL A 72 -6.63 -0.04 0.00
CA VAL A 72 -5.44 0.80 -0.12
C VAL A 72 -5.82 2.26 -0.46
N GLU A 73 -6.74 2.47 -1.41
CA GLU A 73 -7.23 3.81 -1.73
C GLU A 73 -7.87 4.48 -0.48
N ARG A 74 -8.85 3.82 0.13
CA ARG A 74 -9.65 4.39 1.23
C ARG A 74 -8.88 4.62 2.54
N TYR A 75 -8.01 3.68 2.90
CA TYR A 75 -7.40 3.67 4.23
C TYR A 75 -5.97 4.20 4.25
N LEU A 76 -5.30 4.27 3.08
CA LEU A 76 -3.95 4.81 2.96
C LEU A 76 -3.91 6.06 2.10
N GLU A 77 -4.39 6.01 0.86
CA GLU A 77 -4.25 7.13 -0.09
C GLU A 77 -5.10 8.34 0.30
N ASP A 78 -6.41 8.14 0.56
CA ASP A 78 -7.31 9.25 0.90
C ASP A 78 -6.85 9.97 2.19
N PRO A 79 -6.53 9.27 3.30
CA PRO A 79 -6.05 9.94 4.52
C PRO A 79 -4.70 10.64 4.31
N PHE A 80 -3.79 10.05 3.54
CA PHE A 80 -2.50 10.68 3.27
C PHE A 80 -2.65 11.95 2.42
N ALA A 81 -3.57 11.94 1.44
CA ALA A 81 -3.89 13.12 0.66
C ALA A 81 -4.46 14.25 1.53
N GLU A 82 -5.27 13.93 2.55
CA GLU A 82 -5.72 14.92 3.52
C GLU A 82 -4.57 15.54 4.32
N GLU A 83 -3.60 14.74 4.76
CA GLU A 83 -2.42 15.24 5.50
C GLU A 83 -1.55 16.17 4.65
N LEU A 84 -1.40 15.88 3.35
CA LEU A 84 -0.77 16.78 2.38
C LEU A 84 -1.55 18.10 2.24
N LEU A 85 -2.88 18.03 2.12
CA LEU A 85 -3.74 19.21 1.97
C LEU A 85 -3.73 20.10 3.22
N ARG A 86 -3.62 19.50 4.41
CA ARG A 86 -3.48 20.20 5.69
C ARG A 86 -2.09 20.81 5.88
N GLY A 87 -1.11 20.39 5.09
CA GLY A 87 0.29 20.83 5.19
C GLY A 87 1.07 20.15 6.33
N ASN A 88 0.55 19.06 6.88
CA ASN A 88 1.22 18.26 7.90
C ASN A 88 2.37 17.44 7.33
N VAL A 89 2.31 17.13 6.02
CA VAL A 89 3.36 16.47 5.24
C VAL A 89 3.76 17.40 4.10
N LYS A 90 5.07 17.54 3.85
CA LYS A 90 5.67 18.44 2.86
C LYS A 90 6.65 17.71 1.96
N ALA A 91 6.95 18.32 0.81
CA ALA A 91 7.98 17.84 -0.10
C ALA A 91 9.33 17.69 0.64
N GLY A 92 10.01 16.57 0.44
CA GLY A 92 11.24 16.20 1.12
C GLY A 92 11.04 15.35 2.39
N ASP A 93 9.82 15.25 2.91
CA ASP A 93 9.56 14.49 4.14
C ASP A 93 9.70 12.98 3.93
N VAL A 94 10.11 12.31 5.01
CA VAL A 94 9.99 10.85 5.17
C VAL A 94 8.86 10.60 6.17
N VAL A 95 7.89 9.79 5.77
CA VAL A 95 6.69 9.50 6.57
C VAL A 95 6.66 8.02 6.94
N HIS A 96 6.77 7.73 8.23
CA HIS A 96 6.51 6.40 8.76
C HIS A 96 5.03 6.22 9.06
N THR A 97 4.45 5.16 8.52
CA THR A 97 3.03 4.84 8.65
C THR A 97 2.85 3.57 9.46
N THR A 98 2.04 3.66 10.52
CA THR A 98 1.73 2.54 11.42
C THR A 98 0.23 2.49 11.71
N LEU A 99 -0.22 1.37 12.29
CA LEU A 99 -1.59 1.21 12.77
C LEU A 99 -1.73 1.81 14.18
N ALA A 100 -2.67 2.74 14.35
CA ALA A 100 -3.09 3.24 15.66
C ALA A 100 -4.60 3.05 15.84
N GLY A 101 -4.99 2.05 16.64
CA GLY A 101 -6.38 1.65 16.78
C GLY A 101 -6.92 1.08 15.47
N ASP A 102 -7.89 1.78 14.87
CA ASP A 102 -8.58 1.35 13.63
C ASP A 102 -8.24 2.23 12.41
N LYS A 103 -7.14 3.00 12.48
CA LYS A 103 -6.71 3.90 11.40
C LYS A 103 -5.19 3.88 11.26
N LEU A 104 -4.72 4.24 10.07
CA LEU A 104 -3.30 4.51 9.85
C LEU A 104 -2.94 5.89 10.39
N GLU A 105 -1.83 5.98 11.08
CA GLU A 105 -1.22 7.24 11.52
C GLU A 105 0.08 7.49 10.77
N PHE A 106 0.32 8.76 10.44
CA PHE A 106 1.43 9.23 9.62
C PHE A 106 2.36 10.06 10.50
N HIS A 107 3.61 9.60 10.63
CA HIS A 107 4.62 10.25 11.43
C HIS A 107 5.71 10.78 10.50
N VAL A 108 5.80 12.10 10.38
CA VAL A 108 6.91 12.74 9.67
C VAL A 108 8.16 12.60 10.52
N THR A 109 9.20 12.03 9.93
CA THR A 109 10.55 12.02 10.48
C THR A 109 11.39 13.01 9.72
N GLU A 110 12.11 13.87 10.43
CA GLU A 110 13.11 14.73 9.80
C GLU A 110 14.17 13.84 9.14
N PRO A 111 14.57 14.14 7.89
CA PRO A 111 15.74 13.48 7.31
C PRO A 111 16.92 13.79 8.22
N GLN A 112 17.60 12.76 8.72
CA GLN A 112 18.85 12.94 9.45
C GLN A 112 19.88 13.60 8.51
N GLY A 113 19.95 14.94 8.52
CA GLY A 113 20.74 15.71 7.56
C GLY A 113 20.48 17.21 7.51
N SER A 114 19.57 17.78 8.31
CA SER A 114 19.54 19.24 8.53
C SER A 114 20.50 19.61 9.66
N GLU A 115 21.75 19.89 9.28
CA GLU A 115 22.70 20.60 10.13
C GLU A 115 22.01 21.88 10.63
N PRO A 116 21.91 22.13 11.96
CA PRO A 116 21.31 23.36 12.45
C PRO A 116 22.19 24.50 11.93
N ALA A 117 21.59 25.35 11.09
CA ALA A 117 22.22 26.56 10.58
C ALA A 117 22.83 27.32 11.77
N SER A 118 24.14 27.20 11.92
CA SER A 118 24.91 27.91 12.94
C SER A 118 24.76 29.38 12.62
N THR A 119 23.97 30.06 13.44
CA THR A 119 23.95 31.51 13.51
C THR A 119 25.25 31.94 14.18
N SER A 120 26.15 32.57 13.42
CA SER A 120 27.24 33.43 13.92
C SER A 120 27.65 34.39 12.81
#